data_AF-A0A957VEY9-F1
#
_entry.id   AF-A0A957VEY9-F1
#
_cell.length_a   1.000
_cell.length_b   1.000
_cell.length_c   1.000
_cell.angle_alpha   90.00
_cell.angle_beta   90.00
_cell.angle_gamma   90.00
#
_symmetry.space_group_name_H-M   'P 1'
#
loop_
_entity.id
_entity.type
_entity.pdbx_description
1 polymer ?
#
loop_
_entity_poly.entity_id
_entity_poly.type
_entity_poly.pdbx_seq_one_letter_code
_entity_poly.pdbx_strand_id
1 'polypeptide(L)'
;THQFFLTHRSLYLVVLEARKDEVANRLDYWLRHVNSFAGDAPIILVVNKSDQGRLALDERALRLNYPAIQAIVHTSCTTGEGIAELRHAVETALASLPHINDWIPLTWFAVKEKLAALEQDTLPYDSYVQLCLEAGIEHEAAQRTLARFLHDLGAALNFQDDRRLAGTHVLNPEWVTGGIYHILNAAKLQENGLLHLNDLDTILDRRRYPPEKQPFLLDIMHKFELSVPLDRDSYLIPGLLPKERPAFDWPAGSSAALEYRYAILPAAILSRLMVRLHAHIWPASPGQPVRWRNGLVIHGDGCRALIAADPAANRLSISLDGPAPQRRHLLAVVRVELDIIHASFAKLEAEAWVPIPEYPGKAIPYEDLLFYESEREWNPLYAAVKARIDVRALLDGIETKEESDVRIITRQLRERYNLPELRQLAFELEIDYENLPGDTKADLARELVLHCQRRGKLHVLVEKVRGERPYL
;
A
#
# COMPACT_ATOMS: atom_id res chain seq x y z
N THR A 1 0.33 -10.25 -6.29
CA THR A 1 -1.14 -10.19 -6.36
C THR A 1 -1.51 -8.74 -6.49
N HIS A 2 -2.18 -8.35 -7.58
CA HIS A 2 -2.41 -6.96 -7.90
C HIS A 2 -3.62 -6.39 -7.14
N GLN A 3 -3.54 -5.12 -6.74
CA GLN A 3 -4.63 -4.40 -6.07
C GLN A 3 -5.92 -4.31 -6.91
N PHE A 4 -5.89 -4.67 -8.20
CA PHE A 4 -7.07 -4.72 -9.07
C PHE A 4 -8.25 -5.54 -8.51
N PHE A 5 -7.98 -6.52 -7.65
CA PHE A 5 -8.99 -7.51 -7.25
C PHE A 5 -9.16 -7.71 -5.74
N LEU A 6 -8.23 -7.18 -4.93
CA LEU A 6 -8.32 -7.35 -3.49
C LEU A 6 -9.14 -6.21 -2.91
N THR A 7 -10.46 -6.40 -2.86
CA THR A 7 -11.41 -5.39 -2.36
C THR A 7 -12.21 -5.93 -1.16
N HIS A 8 -12.94 -5.03 -0.50
CA HIS A 8 -13.81 -5.35 0.64
C HIS A 8 -15.13 -6.05 0.25
N ARG A 9 -15.52 -6.04 -1.03
CA ARG A 9 -16.75 -6.71 -1.54
C ARG A 9 -16.42 -8.05 -2.19
N SER A 10 -15.68 -8.88 -1.48
CA SER A 10 -15.15 -10.12 -2.05
C SER A 10 -15.20 -11.27 -1.04
N LEU A 11 -15.29 -12.49 -1.56
CA LEU A 11 -15.12 -13.74 -0.83
C LEU A 11 -13.79 -14.35 -1.27
N TYR A 12 -12.95 -14.74 -0.32
CA TYR A 12 -11.63 -15.29 -0.59
C TYR A 12 -11.62 -16.80 -0.36
N LEU A 13 -11.11 -17.54 -1.35
CA LEU A 13 -10.87 -18.98 -1.23
C LEU A 13 -9.37 -19.21 -1.10
N VAL A 14 -8.92 -19.70 0.06
CA VAL A 14 -7.52 -20.08 0.29
C VAL A 14 -7.40 -21.59 0.07
N VAL A 15 -6.78 -21.97 -1.04
CA VAL A 15 -6.69 -23.38 -1.45
C VAL A 15 -5.36 -23.99 -1.00
N LEU A 16 -5.44 -25.00 -0.15
CA LEU A 16 -4.34 -25.78 0.38
C LEU A 16 -4.27 -27.15 -0.29
N GLU A 17 -3.08 -27.75 -0.32
CA GLU A 17 -2.88 -29.11 -0.79
C GLU A 17 -2.78 -30.08 0.39
N ALA A 18 -3.61 -31.12 0.39
CA ALA A 18 -3.77 -32.05 1.52
C ALA A 18 -2.50 -32.84 1.89
N ARG A 19 -1.55 -33.01 0.95
CA ARG A 19 -0.27 -33.71 1.19
C ARG A 19 0.81 -32.82 1.79
N LYS A 20 0.63 -31.51 1.72
CA LYS A 20 1.56 -30.53 2.28
C LYS A 20 1.09 -30.18 3.68
N ASP A 21 2.02 -30.02 4.60
CA ASP A 21 1.72 -29.45 5.91
C ASP A 21 1.39 -27.95 5.80
N GLU A 22 1.03 -27.32 6.92
CA GLU A 22 0.64 -25.91 6.95
C GLU A 22 1.78 -24.97 6.48
N VAL A 23 3.03 -25.34 6.78
CA VAL A 23 4.23 -24.56 6.44
C VAL A 23 4.50 -24.62 4.94
N ALA A 24 4.45 -25.82 4.35
CA ALA A 24 4.62 -26.03 2.92
C ALA A 24 3.47 -25.42 2.10
N ASN A 25 2.25 -25.39 2.65
CA ASN A 25 1.13 -24.66 2.08
C ASN A 25 1.23 -23.14 2.28
N ARG A 26 2.11 -22.68 3.17
CA ARG A 26 2.24 -21.28 3.58
C ARG A 26 0.89 -20.72 4.04
N LEU A 27 0.15 -21.49 4.84
CA LEU A 27 -1.20 -21.13 5.28
C LEU A 27 -1.25 -19.77 5.99
N ASP A 28 -0.41 -19.59 7.01
CA ASP A 28 -0.31 -18.32 7.74
C ASP A 28 0.07 -17.15 6.81
N TYR A 29 0.93 -17.41 5.82
CA TYR A 29 1.30 -16.41 4.83
C TYR A 29 0.08 -15.91 4.05
N TRP A 30 -0.73 -16.83 3.52
CA TRP A 30 -1.90 -16.47 2.72
C TRP A 30 -2.99 -15.80 3.55
N LEU A 31 -3.24 -16.27 4.78
CA LEU A 31 -4.26 -15.69 5.65
C LEU A 31 -3.94 -14.24 6.04
N ARG A 32 -2.70 -13.97 6.49
CA ARG A 32 -2.29 -12.59 6.77
C ARG A 32 -2.21 -11.74 5.50
N HIS A 33 -1.84 -12.33 4.36
CA HIS A 33 -1.87 -11.63 3.08
C HIS A 33 -3.29 -11.18 2.74
N VAL A 34 -4.28 -12.07 2.77
CA VAL A 34 -5.69 -11.72 2.54
C VAL A 34 -6.16 -10.66 3.54
N ASN A 35 -5.89 -10.84 4.84
CA ASN A 35 -6.26 -9.88 5.88
C ASN A 35 -5.66 -8.48 5.62
N SER A 36 -4.39 -8.41 5.18
CA SER A 36 -3.71 -7.13 4.94
C SER A 36 -4.32 -6.31 3.81
N PHE A 37 -4.91 -6.95 2.79
CA PHE A 37 -5.52 -6.26 1.65
C PHE A 37 -7.04 -6.13 1.76
N ALA A 38 -7.72 -7.15 2.23
CA ALA A 38 -9.18 -7.24 2.19
C ALA A 38 -9.87 -6.97 3.54
N GLY A 39 -9.09 -6.86 4.63
CA GLY A 39 -9.60 -6.66 5.98
C GLY A 39 -10.50 -7.82 6.39
N ASP A 40 -11.76 -7.52 6.73
CA ASP A 40 -12.73 -8.46 7.28
C ASP A 40 -13.54 -9.25 6.22
N ALA A 41 -13.03 -9.32 4.98
CA ALA A 41 -13.68 -10.09 3.94
C ALA A 41 -13.75 -11.59 4.29
N PRO A 42 -14.88 -12.27 4.05
CA PRO A 42 -15.03 -13.68 4.41
C PRO A 42 -14.02 -14.58 3.68
N ILE A 43 -13.55 -15.59 4.39
CA ILE A 43 -12.56 -16.56 3.91
C ILE A 43 -13.16 -17.97 4.00
N ILE A 44 -12.98 -18.75 2.93
CA ILE A 44 -13.18 -20.20 2.94
C ILE A 44 -11.84 -20.88 2.73
N LEU A 45 -11.44 -21.74 3.65
CA LEU A 45 -10.27 -22.59 3.48
C LEU A 45 -10.69 -23.86 2.73
N VAL A 46 -9.98 -24.17 1.65
CA VAL A 46 -10.26 -25.33 0.81
C VAL A 46 -9.06 -26.25 0.82
N VAL A 47 -9.17 -27.41 1.46
CA VAL A 47 -8.13 -28.44 1.45
C VAL A 47 -8.37 -29.35 0.26
N ASN A 48 -7.70 -29.07 -0.86
CA ASN A 48 -7.84 -29.83 -2.10
C ASN A 48 -6.89 -31.04 -2.14
N LYS A 49 -7.18 -31.97 -3.05
CA LYS A 49 -6.51 -33.29 -3.21
C LYS A 49 -6.65 -34.18 -1.98
N SER A 50 -7.80 -34.10 -1.30
CA SER A 50 -8.07 -34.92 -0.11
C SER A 50 -8.16 -36.43 -0.43
N ASP A 51 -8.32 -36.81 -1.70
CA ASP A 51 -8.17 -38.19 -2.20
C ASP A 51 -6.73 -38.71 -2.07
N GLN A 52 -5.75 -37.83 -1.95
CA GLN A 52 -4.33 -38.17 -2.00
C GLN A 52 -3.65 -38.12 -0.63
N GLY A 53 -4.32 -37.61 0.40
CA GLY A 53 -3.77 -37.44 1.74
C GLY A 53 -4.71 -36.64 2.64
N ARG A 54 -4.29 -36.42 3.89
CA ARG A 54 -5.05 -35.64 4.87
C ARG A 54 -4.17 -34.57 5.47
N LEU A 55 -4.65 -33.33 5.42
CA LEU A 55 -4.09 -32.22 6.19
C LEU A 55 -4.94 -32.03 7.43
N ALA A 56 -4.35 -32.29 8.60
CA ALA A 56 -4.98 -31.98 9.88
C ALA A 56 -4.70 -30.51 10.20
N LEU A 57 -5.76 -29.71 10.34
CA LEU A 57 -5.69 -28.31 10.72
C LEU A 57 -6.22 -28.16 12.15
N ASP A 58 -5.60 -27.32 12.97
CA ASP A 58 -6.22 -26.86 14.22
C ASP A 58 -7.28 -25.80 13.88
N GLU A 59 -8.47 -26.26 13.51
CA GLU A 59 -9.56 -25.38 13.10
C GLU A 59 -9.97 -24.39 14.20
N ARG A 60 -9.80 -24.78 15.47
CA ARG A 60 -10.19 -23.93 16.60
C ARG A 60 -9.20 -22.77 16.73
N ALA A 61 -7.90 -23.04 16.66
CA ALA A 61 -6.88 -22.00 16.64
C ALA A 61 -7.02 -21.09 15.41
N LEU A 62 -7.27 -21.67 14.23
CA LEU A 62 -7.46 -20.91 13.00
C LEU A 62 -8.65 -19.95 13.08
N ARG A 63 -9.82 -20.41 13.53
CA ARG A 63 -11.00 -19.53 13.69
C ARG A 63 -10.82 -18.47 14.78
N LEU A 64 -10.03 -18.75 15.82
CA LEU A 64 -9.70 -17.77 16.86
C LEU A 64 -8.79 -16.66 16.32
N ASN A 65 -7.74 -17.03 15.59
CA ASN A 65 -6.75 -16.09 15.06
C ASN A 65 -7.27 -15.35 13.82
N TYR A 66 -8.16 -15.99 13.05
CA TYR A 66 -8.72 -15.46 11.81
C TYR A 66 -10.25 -15.64 11.82
N PRO A 67 -10.98 -14.74 12.51
CA PRO A 67 -12.44 -14.83 12.66
C PRO A 67 -13.19 -14.69 11.33
N ALA A 68 -12.53 -14.18 10.29
CA ALA A 68 -13.08 -14.09 8.93
C ALA A 68 -13.25 -15.47 8.25
N ILE A 69 -12.63 -16.54 8.77
CA ILE A 69 -12.80 -17.91 8.25
C ILE A 69 -14.22 -18.40 8.56
N GLN A 70 -15.06 -18.49 7.55
CA GLN A 70 -16.44 -18.94 7.67
C GLN A 70 -16.58 -20.45 7.52
N ALA A 71 -15.75 -21.08 6.69
CA ALA A 71 -15.79 -22.51 6.45
C ALA A 71 -14.40 -23.09 6.14
N ILE A 72 -14.22 -24.37 6.45
CA ILE A 72 -13.06 -25.18 6.09
C ILE A 72 -13.62 -26.41 5.40
N VAL A 73 -13.32 -26.60 4.12
CA VAL A 73 -13.91 -27.65 3.28
C VAL A 73 -12.81 -28.52 2.68
N HIS A 74 -12.93 -29.83 2.85
CA HIS A 74 -12.05 -30.80 2.21
C HIS A 74 -12.61 -31.20 0.86
N THR A 75 -11.80 -31.11 -0.18
CA THR A 75 -12.23 -31.36 -1.57
C THR A 75 -11.29 -32.30 -2.32
N SER A 76 -11.84 -32.98 -3.31
CA SER A 76 -11.10 -33.65 -4.37
C SER A 76 -11.71 -33.33 -5.72
N CYS A 77 -10.94 -32.66 -6.59
CA CYS A 77 -11.35 -32.45 -7.97
C CYS A 77 -11.41 -33.76 -8.79
N THR A 78 -10.70 -34.81 -8.36
CA THR A 78 -10.67 -36.11 -9.04
C THR A 78 -11.93 -36.91 -8.79
N THR A 79 -12.37 -37.00 -7.53
CA THR A 79 -13.55 -37.79 -7.14
C THR A 79 -14.83 -36.96 -7.10
N GLY A 80 -14.71 -35.63 -7.07
CA GLY A 80 -15.82 -34.70 -6.86
C GLY A 80 -16.23 -34.54 -5.40
N GLU A 81 -15.56 -35.23 -4.47
CA GLU A 81 -15.83 -35.14 -3.03
C GLU A 81 -15.68 -33.70 -2.51
N GLY A 82 -16.60 -33.28 -1.65
CA GLY A 82 -16.60 -31.95 -1.02
C GLY A 82 -16.94 -30.78 -1.94
N ILE A 83 -17.07 -30.97 -3.26
CA ILE A 83 -17.37 -29.86 -4.18
C ILE A 83 -18.79 -29.30 -3.97
N ALA A 84 -19.76 -30.17 -3.66
CA ALA A 84 -21.12 -29.73 -3.31
C ALA A 84 -21.15 -28.95 -1.98
N GLU A 85 -20.37 -29.39 -0.99
CA GLU A 85 -20.20 -28.70 0.29
C GLU A 85 -19.52 -27.34 0.11
N LEU A 86 -18.47 -27.28 -0.73
CA LEU A 86 -17.80 -26.02 -1.06
C LEU A 86 -18.76 -25.04 -1.74
N ARG A 87 -19.59 -25.52 -2.67
CA ARG A 87 -20.62 -24.68 -3.30
C ARG A 87 -21.58 -24.11 -2.25
N HIS A 88 -22.06 -24.94 -1.33
CA HIS A 88 -22.97 -24.50 -0.27
C HIS A 88 -22.31 -23.49 0.68
N ALA A 89 -21.03 -23.70 1.02
CA ALA A 89 -20.26 -22.76 1.83
C ALA A 89 -20.09 -21.41 1.11
N VAL A 90 -19.81 -21.41 -0.20
CA VAL A 90 -19.74 -20.19 -1.02
C VAL A 90 -21.09 -19.46 -1.04
N GLU A 91 -22.19 -20.17 -1.28
CA GLU A 91 -23.55 -19.58 -1.29
C GLU A 91 -23.88 -18.94 0.07
N THR A 92 -23.58 -19.62 1.17
CA THR A 92 -23.80 -19.12 2.53
C THR A 92 -22.95 -17.90 2.83
N ALA A 93 -21.66 -17.93 2.45
CA ALA A 93 -20.74 -16.82 2.63
C ALA A 93 -21.19 -15.58 1.86
N LEU A 94 -21.58 -15.75 0.59
CA LEU A 94 -22.10 -14.67 -0.24
C LEU A 94 -23.42 -14.10 0.32
N ALA A 95 -24.31 -14.94 0.85
CA ALA A 95 -25.55 -14.49 1.48
C ALA A 95 -25.32 -13.67 2.77
N SER A 96 -24.18 -13.88 3.44
CA SER A 96 -23.79 -13.12 4.64
C SER A 96 -23.19 -11.74 4.33
N LEU A 97 -22.84 -11.47 3.07
CA LEU A 97 -22.26 -10.19 2.68
C LEU A 97 -23.32 -9.08 2.80
N PRO A 98 -23.04 -7.97 3.51
CA PRO A 98 -24.04 -6.92 3.78
C PRO A 98 -24.71 -6.36 2.53
N HIS A 99 -23.96 -6.29 1.43
CA HIS A 99 -24.37 -5.66 0.18
C HIS A 99 -25.13 -6.58 -0.78
N ILE A 100 -25.28 -7.88 -0.47
CA ILE A 100 -25.96 -8.83 -1.37
C ILE A 100 -27.46 -8.52 -1.51
N ASN A 101 -28.05 -7.89 -0.50
CA ASN A 101 -29.45 -7.49 -0.44
C ASN A 101 -29.64 -5.98 -0.70
N ASP A 102 -28.60 -5.27 -1.14
CA ASP A 102 -28.72 -3.84 -1.46
C ASP A 102 -29.69 -3.67 -2.64
N TRP A 103 -30.70 -2.83 -2.43
CA TRP A 103 -31.65 -2.49 -3.48
C TRP A 103 -30.96 -1.63 -4.54
N ILE A 104 -30.80 -2.18 -5.74
CA ILE A 104 -30.32 -1.45 -6.89
C ILE A 104 -31.47 -1.06 -7.81
N PRO A 105 -31.45 0.14 -8.43
CA PRO A 105 -32.44 0.50 -9.43
C PRO A 105 -32.42 -0.49 -10.61
N LEU A 106 -33.60 -0.89 -11.09
CA LEU A 106 -33.70 -1.76 -12.27
C LEU A 106 -33.03 -1.16 -13.51
N THR A 107 -33.04 0.18 -13.62
CA THR A 107 -32.36 0.91 -14.69
C THR A 107 -30.84 0.72 -14.66
N TRP A 108 -30.24 0.60 -13.47
CA TRP A 108 -28.81 0.33 -13.30
C TRP A 108 -28.48 -1.10 -13.71
N PHE A 109 -29.34 -2.06 -13.35
CA PHE A 109 -29.19 -3.44 -13.76
C PHE A 109 -29.27 -3.60 -15.28
N ALA A 110 -30.21 -2.91 -15.93
CA ALA A 110 -30.33 -2.90 -17.39
C ALA A 110 -29.05 -2.40 -18.08
N VAL A 111 -28.42 -1.33 -17.57
CA VAL A 111 -27.13 -0.85 -18.10
C VAL A 111 -26.02 -1.88 -17.87
N LYS A 112 -25.97 -2.52 -16.69
CA LYS A 112 -24.99 -3.57 -16.39
C LYS A 112 -25.10 -4.75 -17.36
N GLU A 113 -26.32 -5.23 -17.63
CA GLU A 113 -26.55 -6.33 -18.57
C GLU A 113 -26.17 -5.94 -20.00
N LYS A 114 -26.54 -4.73 -20.44
CA LYS A 114 -26.12 -4.20 -21.74
C LYS A 114 -24.59 -4.17 -21.86
N LEU A 115 -23.88 -3.68 -20.84
CA LEU A 115 -22.41 -3.65 -20.82
C LEU A 115 -21.78 -5.05 -20.85
N ALA A 116 -22.33 -6.00 -20.08
CA ALA A 116 -21.81 -7.37 -20.04
C ALA A 116 -22.04 -8.14 -21.36
N ALA A 117 -23.03 -7.74 -22.16
CA ALA A 117 -23.32 -8.31 -23.47
C ALA A 117 -22.50 -7.70 -24.61
N LEU A 118 -21.71 -6.64 -24.37
CA LEU A 118 -20.85 -6.06 -25.38
C LEU A 118 -19.68 -6.98 -25.69
N GLU A 119 -19.44 -7.23 -26.98
CA GLU A 119 -18.23 -7.94 -27.44
C GLU A 119 -16.97 -7.05 -27.38
N GLN A 120 -17.15 -5.73 -27.29
CA GLN A 120 -16.08 -4.76 -27.29
C GLN A 120 -15.47 -4.62 -25.89
N ASP A 121 -14.15 -4.76 -25.79
CA ASP A 121 -13.43 -4.65 -24.52
C ASP A 121 -13.34 -3.22 -23.96
N THR A 122 -13.65 -2.21 -24.77
CA THR A 122 -13.58 -0.79 -24.40
C THR A 122 -14.77 -0.04 -25.00
N LEU A 123 -15.47 0.75 -24.19
CA LEU A 123 -16.61 1.55 -24.60
C LEU A 123 -16.37 3.03 -24.28
N PRO A 124 -16.36 3.97 -25.24
CA PRO A 124 -16.20 5.40 -24.97
C PRO A 124 -17.21 5.91 -23.93
N TYR A 125 -16.81 6.89 -23.12
CA TYR A 125 -17.68 7.38 -22.04
C TYR A 125 -18.99 7.96 -22.56
N ASP A 126 -18.96 8.70 -23.67
CA ASP A 126 -20.18 9.23 -24.29
C ASP A 126 -21.15 8.11 -24.72
N SER A 127 -20.62 6.99 -25.22
CA SER A 127 -21.42 5.82 -25.54
C SER A 127 -22.02 5.18 -24.29
N TYR A 128 -21.29 5.15 -23.17
CA TYR A 128 -21.82 4.75 -21.88
C TYR A 128 -22.97 5.68 -21.41
N VAL A 129 -22.80 7.00 -21.57
CA VAL A 129 -23.86 7.99 -21.28
C VAL A 129 -25.11 7.71 -22.13
N GLN A 130 -24.96 7.40 -23.42
CA GLN A 130 -26.10 7.02 -24.26
C GLN A 130 -26.81 5.76 -23.76
N LEU A 131 -26.07 4.72 -23.34
CA LEU A 131 -26.67 3.52 -22.74
C LEU A 131 -27.46 3.84 -21.47
N CYS A 132 -26.95 4.78 -20.65
CA CYS A 132 -27.65 5.27 -19.48
C CYS A 132 -28.94 6.01 -19.84
N LEU A 133 -28.91 6.89 -20.84
CA LEU A 133 -30.07 7.64 -21.32
C LEU A 133 -31.16 6.69 -21.85
N GLU A 134 -30.78 5.71 -22.67
CA GLU A 134 -31.71 4.68 -23.17
C GLU A 134 -32.35 3.85 -22.05
N ALA A 135 -31.66 3.69 -20.93
CA ALA A 135 -32.15 3.00 -19.74
C ALA A 135 -32.95 3.91 -18.79
N GLY A 136 -33.14 5.20 -19.13
CA GLY A 136 -33.89 6.17 -18.33
C GLY A 136 -33.08 6.84 -17.21
N ILE A 137 -31.75 6.85 -17.29
CA ILE A 137 -30.85 7.51 -16.34
C ILE A 137 -30.38 8.83 -16.94
N GLU A 138 -31.17 9.89 -16.75
CA GLU A 138 -30.96 11.19 -17.41
C GLU A 138 -29.92 12.08 -16.70
N HIS A 139 -29.84 12.00 -15.37
CA HIS A 139 -28.97 12.88 -14.60
C HIS A 139 -27.51 12.40 -14.59
N GLU A 140 -26.59 13.28 -14.97
CA GLU A 140 -25.14 13.03 -15.00
C GLU A 140 -24.60 12.53 -13.65
N ALA A 141 -25.07 13.09 -12.53
CA ALA A 141 -24.67 12.64 -11.20
C ALA A 141 -25.03 11.17 -10.92
N ALA A 142 -26.18 10.71 -11.44
CA ALA A 142 -26.60 9.31 -11.33
C ALA A 142 -25.77 8.41 -12.24
N GLN A 143 -25.46 8.84 -13.47
CA GLN A 143 -24.58 8.13 -14.40
C GLN A 143 -23.17 7.95 -13.80
N ARG A 144 -22.59 9.02 -13.26
CA ARG A 144 -21.28 8.97 -12.59
C ARG A 144 -21.28 8.04 -11.38
N THR A 145 -22.38 8.01 -10.63
CA THR A 145 -22.54 7.12 -9.47
C THR A 145 -22.66 5.67 -9.89
N LEU A 146 -23.43 5.36 -10.94
CA LEU A 146 -23.49 4.02 -11.52
C LEU A 146 -22.12 3.57 -12.04
N ALA A 147 -21.36 4.43 -12.72
CA ALA A 147 -20.05 4.05 -13.22
C ALA A 147 -19.06 3.71 -12.09
N ARG A 148 -19.09 4.46 -10.98
CA ARG A 148 -18.32 4.12 -9.76
C ARG A 148 -18.81 2.81 -9.14
N PHE A 149 -20.12 2.61 -9.06
CA PHE A 149 -20.70 1.38 -8.54
C PHE A 149 -20.27 0.15 -9.35
N LEU A 150 -20.26 0.23 -10.68
CA LEU A 150 -19.79 -0.84 -11.57
C LEU A 150 -18.28 -1.09 -11.44
N HIS A 151 -17.49 -0.04 -11.20
CA HIS A 151 -16.07 -0.14 -10.91
C HIS A 151 -15.82 -0.88 -9.59
N ASP A 152 -16.53 -0.51 -8.53
CA ASP A 152 -16.41 -1.13 -7.21
C ASP A 152 -16.86 -2.60 -7.21
N LEU A 153 -17.83 -2.95 -8.07
CA LEU A 153 -18.24 -4.34 -8.30
C LEU A 153 -17.25 -5.14 -9.14
N GLY A 154 -16.28 -4.48 -9.78
CA GLY A 154 -15.41 -5.12 -10.77
C GLY A 154 -16.16 -5.61 -12.01
N ALA A 155 -17.36 -5.08 -12.27
CA ALA A 155 -18.16 -5.44 -13.45
C ALA A 155 -17.72 -4.67 -14.70
N ALA A 156 -17.31 -3.41 -14.51
CA ALA A 156 -16.70 -2.59 -15.55
C ALA A 156 -15.79 -1.55 -14.90
N LEU A 157 -14.60 -1.33 -15.44
CA LEU A 157 -13.65 -0.39 -14.86
C LEU A 157 -13.83 1.00 -15.46
N ASN A 158 -13.83 2.03 -14.62
CA ASN A 158 -13.87 3.43 -15.02
C ASN A 158 -12.88 4.24 -14.19
N PHE A 159 -12.06 5.05 -14.85
CA PHE A 159 -11.01 5.86 -14.22
C PHE A 159 -11.20 7.38 -14.44
N GLN A 160 -12.44 7.84 -14.62
CA GLN A 160 -12.82 9.25 -14.84
C GLN A 160 -12.20 10.25 -13.84
N ASP A 161 -11.91 9.82 -12.60
CA ASP A 161 -11.32 10.67 -11.57
C ASP A 161 -9.78 10.85 -11.73
N ASP A 162 -9.14 10.13 -12.65
CA ASP A 162 -7.72 10.25 -12.98
C ASP A 162 -7.51 11.15 -14.17
N ARG A 163 -6.78 12.27 -14.03
CA ARG A 163 -6.57 13.22 -15.13
C ARG A 163 -5.94 12.61 -16.39
N ARG A 164 -5.16 11.52 -16.25
CA ARG A 164 -4.55 10.81 -17.39
C ARG A 164 -5.54 9.89 -18.10
N LEU A 165 -6.53 9.38 -17.36
CA LEU A 165 -7.53 8.43 -17.84
C LEU A 165 -8.92 9.08 -17.98
N ALA A 166 -9.04 10.39 -17.72
CA ALA A 166 -10.30 11.13 -17.67
C ALA A 166 -10.99 11.20 -19.04
N GLY A 167 -10.25 11.07 -20.13
CA GLY A 167 -10.79 11.03 -21.49
C GLY A 167 -11.29 9.65 -21.94
N THR A 168 -11.33 8.64 -21.06
CA THR A 168 -11.31 7.24 -21.51
C THR A 168 -12.29 6.32 -20.81
N HIS A 169 -13.07 5.69 -21.69
CA HIS A 169 -13.74 4.39 -21.72
C HIS A 169 -14.14 3.67 -20.42
N VAL A 170 -15.36 3.13 -20.44
CA VAL A 170 -15.77 2.00 -19.61
C VAL A 170 -15.12 0.72 -20.17
N LEU A 171 -14.43 -0.04 -19.33
CA LEU A 171 -13.57 -1.14 -19.76
C LEU A 171 -14.07 -2.49 -19.27
N ASN A 172 -13.83 -3.51 -20.09
CA ASN A 172 -13.88 -4.90 -19.67
C ASN A 172 -12.70 -5.20 -18.70
N PRO A 173 -12.98 -5.58 -17.44
CA PRO A 173 -11.94 -5.95 -16.47
C PRO A 173 -11.04 -7.11 -16.95
N GLU A 174 -11.60 -8.07 -17.68
CA GLU A 174 -10.84 -9.22 -18.19
C GLU A 174 -9.79 -8.77 -19.22
N TRP A 175 -10.14 -7.83 -20.09
CA TRP A 175 -9.22 -7.28 -21.08
C TRP A 175 -8.03 -6.56 -20.43
N VAL A 176 -8.30 -5.71 -19.44
CA VAL A 176 -7.26 -4.97 -18.71
C VAL A 176 -6.32 -5.96 -18.02
N THR A 177 -6.89 -6.93 -17.32
CA THR A 177 -6.12 -7.84 -16.48
C THR A 177 -5.36 -8.87 -17.29
N GLY A 178 -5.94 -9.36 -18.38
CA GLY A 178 -5.24 -10.16 -19.39
C GLY A 178 -4.05 -9.42 -19.98
N GLY A 179 -4.23 -8.15 -20.39
CA GLY A 179 -3.16 -7.35 -20.98
C GLY A 179 -1.99 -7.13 -20.03
N ILE A 180 -2.28 -6.72 -18.78
CA ILE A 180 -1.27 -6.56 -17.74
C ILE A 180 -0.60 -7.90 -17.42
N TYR A 181 -1.36 -9.00 -17.35
CA TYR A 181 -0.80 -10.33 -17.10
C TYR A 181 0.17 -10.76 -18.21
N HIS A 182 -0.18 -10.53 -19.47
CA HIS A 182 0.70 -10.81 -20.61
C HIS A 182 1.99 -10.00 -20.54
N ILE A 183 1.91 -8.71 -20.20
CA ILE A 183 3.10 -7.87 -19.99
C ILE A 183 3.96 -8.42 -18.86
N LEU A 184 3.38 -8.67 -17.68
CA LEU A 184 4.15 -9.08 -16.51
C LEU A 184 4.80 -10.46 -16.65
N ASN A 185 4.25 -11.33 -17.48
CA ASN A 185 4.79 -12.67 -17.74
C ASN A 185 5.59 -12.75 -19.05
N ALA A 186 5.85 -11.62 -19.72
CA ALA A 186 6.68 -11.60 -20.92
C ALA A 186 8.11 -12.01 -20.57
N ALA A 187 8.61 -13.05 -21.24
CA ALA A 187 9.95 -13.60 -21.00
C ALA A 187 11.06 -12.54 -21.19
N LYS A 188 10.90 -11.68 -22.20
CA LYS A 188 11.84 -10.59 -22.52
C LYS A 188 12.06 -9.60 -21.37
N LEU A 189 11.07 -9.43 -20.50
CA LEU A 189 11.13 -8.48 -19.38
C LEU A 189 11.72 -9.09 -18.10
N GLN A 190 11.87 -10.41 -18.03
CA GLN A 190 12.33 -11.10 -16.82
C GLN A 190 13.81 -10.84 -16.50
N GLU A 191 14.58 -10.34 -17.47
CA GLU A 191 16.01 -10.08 -17.30
C GLU A 191 16.30 -8.77 -16.58
N ASN A 192 15.58 -7.68 -16.89
CA ASN A 192 15.90 -6.35 -16.37
C ASN A 192 14.68 -5.50 -15.99
N GLY A 193 13.46 -6.02 -16.18
CA GLY A 193 12.22 -5.29 -15.91
C GLY A 193 12.04 -4.02 -16.76
N LEU A 194 12.74 -3.90 -17.89
CA LEU A 194 12.62 -2.76 -18.82
C LEU A 194 11.72 -3.13 -19.99
N LEU A 195 10.63 -2.40 -20.13
CA LEU A 195 9.67 -2.52 -21.23
C LEU A 195 9.89 -1.39 -22.23
N HIS A 196 10.22 -1.73 -23.48
CA HIS A 196 10.20 -0.78 -24.58
C HIS A 196 8.84 -0.79 -25.28
N LEU A 197 8.33 0.36 -25.70
CA LEU A 197 7.03 0.46 -26.38
C LEU A 197 6.95 -0.43 -27.63
N ASN A 198 8.05 -0.55 -28.38
CA ASN A 198 8.13 -1.41 -29.56
C ASN A 198 7.94 -2.91 -29.26
N ASP A 199 8.13 -3.33 -28.00
CA ASP A 199 7.97 -4.73 -27.60
C ASP A 199 6.51 -5.09 -27.34
N LEU A 200 5.63 -4.11 -27.11
CA LEU A 200 4.22 -4.35 -26.79
C LEU A 200 3.50 -5.10 -27.91
N ASP A 201 3.82 -4.81 -29.16
CA ASP A 201 3.29 -5.49 -30.33
C ASP A 201 3.69 -6.97 -30.44
N THR A 202 4.75 -7.37 -29.75
CA THR A 202 5.19 -8.78 -29.67
C THR A 202 4.64 -9.49 -28.44
N ILE A 203 4.38 -8.74 -27.37
CA ILE A 203 3.90 -9.25 -26.09
C ILE A 203 2.37 -9.42 -26.09
N LEU A 204 1.66 -8.48 -26.71
CA LEU A 204 0.21 -8.41 -26.74
C LEU A 204 -0.32 -8.82 -28.11
N ASP A 205 -1.44 -9.55 -28.14
CA ASP A 205 -2.13 -9.84 -29.40
C ASP A 205 -2.67 -8.55 -30.01
N ARG A 206 -2.07 -8.11 -31.12
CA ARG A 206 -2.46 -6.89 -31.85
C ARG A 206 -3.93 -6.83 -32.26
N ARG A 207 -4.64 -7.96 -32.39
CA ARG A 207 -6.07 -7.97 -32.69
C ARG A 207 -6.90 -7.54 -31.50
N ARG A 208 -6.54 -7.99 -30.29
CA ARG A 208 -7.24 -7.69 -29.04
C ARG A 208 -6.72 -6.40 -28.40
N TYR A 209 -5.43 -6.10 -28.58
CA TYR A 209 -4.70 -4.96 -28.01
C TYR A 209 -4.02 -4.13 -29.12
N PRO A 210 -4.81 -3.42 -29.94
CA PRO A 210 -4.26 -2.62 -31.02
C PRO A 210 -3.42 -1.44 -30.48
N PRO A 211 -2.44 -0.91 -31.25
CA PRO A 211 -1.46 0.06 -30.78
C PRO A 211 -2.04 1.30 -30.08
N GLU A 212 -3.19 1.80 -30.54
CA GLU A 212 -3.88 2.94 -29.96
C GLU A 212 -4.42 2.69 -28.53
N LYS A 213 -4.61 1.42 -28.14
CA LYS A 213 -5.07 1.02 -26.80
C LYS A 213 -3.95 0.60 -25.86
N GLN A 214 -2.74 0.37 -26.37
CA GLN A 214 -1.61 -0.08 -25.55
C GLN A 214 -1.13 0.98 -24.53
N PRO A 215 -1.01 2.29 -24.87
CA PRO A 215 -0.62 3.32 -23.90
C PRO A 215 -1.54 3.35 -22.67
N PHE A 216 -2.83 3.09 -22.89
CA PHE A 216 -3.82 3.05 -21.84
C PHE A 216 -3.58 1.94 -20.80
N LEU A 217 -3.11 0.76 -21.24
CA LEU A 217 -2.67 -0.29 -20.31
C LEU A 217 -1.49 0.16 -19.46
N LEU A 218 -0.55 0.89 -20.04
CA LEU A 218 0.61 1.43 -19.32
C LEU A 218 0.20 2.49 -18.31
N ASP A 219 -0.73 3.37 -18.67
CA ASP A 219 -1.27 4.38 -17.75
C ASP A 219 -2.00 3.72 -16.58
N ILE A 220 -2.75 2.64 -16.83
CA ILE A 220 -3.33 1.81 -15.77
C ILE A 220 -2.22 1.20 -14.90
N MET A 221 -1.24 0.52 -15.49
CA MET A 221 -0.12 -0.07 -14.74
C MET A 221 0.62 0.97 -13.90
N HIS A 222 0.75 2.20 -14.41
CA HIS A 222 1.37 3.30 -13.70
C HIS A 222 0.48 3.86 -12.58
N LYS A 223 -0.83 3.99 -12.79
CA LYS A 223 -1.81 4.36 -11.75
C LYS A 223 -1.75 3.39 -10.56
N PHE A 224 -1.63 2.10 -10.82
CA PHE A 224 -1.52 1.06 -9.80
C PHE A 224 -0.07 0.81 -9.32
N GLU A 225 0.87 1.71 -9.67
CA GLU A 225 2.25 1.69 -9.22
C GLU A 225 2.97 0.35 -9.51
N LEU A 226 2.59 -0.29 -10.62
CA LEU A 226 3.23 -1.48 -11.16
C LEU A 226 4.35 -1.12 -12.14
N SER A 227 4.26 0.06 -12.76
CA SER A 227 5.24 0.56 -13.70
C SER A 227 5.45 2.07 -13.59
N VAL A 228 6.55 2.56 -14.14
CA VAL A 228 6.86 3.99 -14.23
C VAL A 228 7.62 4.29 -15.51
N PRO A 229 7.27 5.37 -16.25
CA PRO A 229 8.04 5.77 -17.41
C PRO A 229 9.46 6.19 -16.98
N LEU A 230 10.47 5.71 -17.68
CA LEU A 230 11.86 6.17 -17.52
C LEU A 230 12.20 7.27 -18.53
N ASP A 231 11.68 7.14 -19.74
CA ASP A 231 11.78 8.10 -20.82
C ASP A 231 10.49 8.05 -21.67
N ARG A 232 10.53 8.55 -22.91
CA ARG A 232 9.36 8.57 -23.81
C ARG A 232 8.98 7.19 -24.35
N ASP A 233 9.93 6.28 -24.46
CA ASP A 233 9.79 5.00 -25.16
C ASP A 233 10.03 3.79 -24.26
N SER A 234 10.36 3.99 -22.98
CA SER A 234 10.67 2.93 -22.03
C SER A 234 10.02 3.10 -20.65
N TYR A 235 9.62 1.97 -20.08
CA TYR A 235 8.99 1.84 -18.78
C TYR A 235 9.76 0.86 -17.90
N LEU A 236 9.87 1.18 -16.62
CA LEU A 236 10.36 0.27 -15.60
C LEU A 236 9.19 -0.47 -14.97
N ILE A 237 9.33 -1.79 -14.83
CA ILE A 237 8.43 -2.66 -14.06
C ILE A 237 9.24 -3.24 -12.88
N PRO A 238 9.20 -2.61 -11.69
CA PRO A 238 10.07 -2.98 -10.57
C PRO A 238 9.94 -4.44 -10.11
N GLY A 239 8.72 -4.99 -10.19
CA GLY A 239 8.46 -6.39 -9.80
C GLY A 239 9.21 -7.43 -10.63
N LEU A 240 9.69 -7.06 -11.82
CA LEU A 240 10.42 -7.94 -12.74
C LEU A 240 11.94 -7.76 -12.69
N LEU A 241 12.45 -6.81 -11.90
CA LEU A 241 13.89 -6.61 -11.73
C LEU A 241 14.60 -7.90 -11.28
N PRO A 242 15.91 -8.06 -11.55
CA PRO A 242 16.72 -9.14 -11.02
C PRO A 242 16.63 -9.25 -9.51
N LYS A 243 16.69 -10.47 -8.97
CA LYS A 243 16.77 -10.67 -7.51
C LYS A 243 18.14 -10.32 -6.95
N GLU A 244 19.18 -10.49 -7.77
CA GLU A 244 20.56 -10.25 -7.38
C GLU A 244 20.83 -8.76 -7.22
N ARG A 245 21.50 -8.40 -6.12
CA ARG A 245 21.93 -7.02 -5.86
C ARG A 245 23.13 -6.71 -6.77
N PRO A 246 23.08 -5.63 -7.56
CA PRO A 246 24.24 -5.20 -8.35
C PRO A 246 25.39 -4.76 -7.45
N ALA A 247 26.62 -4.86 -7.96
CA ALA A 247 27.80 -4.33 -7.28
C ALA A 247 27.82 -2.80 -7.34
N PHE A 248 28.07 -2.14 -6.21
CA PHE A 248 28.27 -0.70 -6.11
C PHE A 248 29.00 -0.33 -4.82
N ASP A 249 29.60 0.87 -4.80
CA ASP A 249 30.34 1.37 -3.65
C ASP A 249 29.41 1.89 -2.55
N TRP A 250 29.49 1.26 -1.38
CA TRP A 250 28.76 1.65 -0.17
C TRP A 250 29.71 1.64 1.04
N PRO A 251 29.63 2.61 1.97
CA PRO A 251 30.57 2.67 3.08
C PRO A 251 30.48 1.42 3.97
N ALA A 252 31.63 0.76 4.17
CA ALA A 252 31.73 -0.43 5.00
C ALA A 252 31.36 -0.11 6.45
N GLY A 253 30.60 -1.00 7.10
CA GLY A 253 30.17 -0.82 8.49
C GLY A 253 29.01 0.15 8.69
N SER A 254 28.40 0.68 7.62
CA SER A 254 27.16 1.46 7.74
C SER A 254 26.04 0.58 8.31
N SER A 255 25.50 0.95 9.47
CA SER A 255 24.29 0.34 10.02
C SER A 255 23.04 0.94 9.39
N ALA A 256 21.93 0.20 9.45
CA ALA A 256 20.64 0.78 9.15
C ALA A 256 20.32 1.90 10.17
N ALA A 257 19.80 3.01 9.66
CA ALA A 257 19.27 4.10 10.48
C ALA A 257 17.85 3.78 10.98
N LEU A 258 17.09 3.04 10.16
CA LEU A 258 15.72 2.63 10.46
C LEU A 258 15.43 1.27 9.84
N GLU A 259 14.67 0.45 10.54
CA GLU A 259 14.13 -0.82 10.06
C GLU A 259 12.61 -0.80 10.19
N TYR A 260 11.90 -1.34 9.21
CA TYR A 260 10.50 -1.72 9.35
C TYR A 260 10.41 -3.24 9.43
N ARG A 261 9.76 -3.73 10.47
CA ARG A 261 9.48 -5.16 10.68
C ARG A 261 8.02 -5.41 10.41
N TYR A 262 7.74 -6.45 9.63
CA TYR A 262 6.41 -6.79 9.21
C TYR A 262 6.04 -8.16 9.75
N ALA A 263 4.77 -8.34 10.06
CA ALA A 263 4.19 -9.68 10.22
C ALA A 263 4.42 -10.51 8.95
N ILE A 264 4.15 -9.90 7.80
CA ILE A 264 4.49 -10.38 6.45
C ILE A 264 4.83 -9.18 5.60
N LEU A 265 5.97 -9.23 4.91
CA LEU A 265 6.36 -8.17 3.98
C LEU A 265 5.65 -8.36 2.61
N PRO A 266 4.69 -7.51 2.22
CA PRO A 266 4.10 -7.56 0.90
C PRO A 266 5.13 -7.17 -0.15
N ALA A 267 5.27 -7.98 -1.22
CA ALA A 267 6.17 -7.68 -2.33
C ALA A 267 5.87 -6.33 -3.00
N ALA A 268 4.63 -5.85 -2.89
CA ALA A 268 4.20 -4.56 -3.45
C ALA A 268 4.85 -3.36 -2.76
N ILE A 269 5.28 -3.45 -1.50
CA ILE A 269 5.81 -2.28 -0.77
C ILE A 269 7.03 -1.70 -1.51
N LEU A 270 8.00 -2.56 -1.79
CA LEU A 270 9.24 -2.10 -2.40
C LEU A 270 9.07 -1.74 -3.88
N SER A 271 8.24 -2.49 -4.64
CA SER A 271 7.99 -2.16 -6.04
C SER A 271 7.33 -0.79 -6.19
N ARG A 272 6.38 -0.47 -5.32
CA ARG A 272 5.68 0.83 -5.30
C ARG A 272 6.60 1.95 -4.83
N LEU A 273 7.45 1.67 -3.84
CA LEU A 273 8.47 2.61 -3.40
C LEU A 273 9.44 2.96 -4.54
N MET A 274 9.85 1.99 -5.36
CA MET A 274 10.67 2.23 -6.55
C MET A 274 9.96 3.08 -7.59
N VAL A 275 8.66 2.87 -7.83
CA VAL A 275 7.88 3.72 -8.74
C VAL A 275 7.87 5.16 -8.23
N ARG A 276 7.58 5.37 -6.96
CA ARG A 276 7.50 6.70 -6.34
C ARG A 276 8.84 7.42 -6.31
N LEU A 277 9.92 6.71 -6.02
CA LEU A 277 11.27 7.27 -5.88
C LEU A 277 12.14 7.14 -7.15
N HIS A 278 11.59 6.75 -8.30
CA HIS A 278 12.36 6.43 -9.50
C HIS A 278 13.30 7.55 -9.95
N ALA A 279 12.85 8.81 -9.85
CA ALA A 279 13.60 10.00 -10.24
C ALA A 279 14.81 10.27 -9.33
N HIS A 280 14.82 9.72 -8.12
CA HIS A 280 15.89 9.85 -7.14
C HIS A 280 16.83 8.65 -7.12
N ILE A 281 16.61 7.62 -7.95
CA ILE A 281 17.46 6.41 -7.95
C ILE A 281 18.88 6.79 -8.35
N TRP A 282 19.82 6.47 -7.48
CA TRP A 282 21.23 6.78 -7.66
C TRP A 282 21.85 5.94 -8.78
N PRO A 283 22.51 6.57 -9.76
CA PRO A 283 23.30 5.88 -10.76
C PRO A 283 24.72 5.64 -10.25
N ALA A 284 25.19 4.39 -10.22
CA ALA A 284 26.59 4.07 -9.90
C ALA A 284 27.55 4.52 -11.01
N SER A 285 27.05 4.60 -12.24
CA SER A 285 27.71 5.13 -13.43
C SER A 285 26.63 5.66 -14.38
N PRO A 286 26.97 6.54 -15.35
CA PRO A 286 25.98 7.05 -16.30
C PRO A 286 25.17 5.92 -16.94
N GLY A 287 23.86 5.94 -16.76
CA GLY A 287 22.96 4.91 -17.28
C GLY A 287 22.88 3.61 -16.47
N GLN A 288 23.54 3.51 -15.31
CA GLN A 288 23.52 2.33 -14.44
C GLN A 288 22.85 2.63 -13.09
N PRO A 289 21.51 2.70 -13.04
CA PRO A 289 20.77 2.91 -11.79
C PRO A 289 20.95 1.71 -10.84
N VAL A 290 21.17 1.98 -9.56
CA VAL A 290 21.32 0.94 -8.55
C VAL A 290 19.96 0.53 -8.00
N ARG A 291 19.39 -0.50 -8.62
CA ARG A 291 18.09 -1.09 -8.24
C ARG A 291 18.04 -2.58 -8.59
N TRP A 292 17.35 -3.35 -7.76
CA TRP A 292 17.06 -4.78 -7.94
C TRP A 292 15.72 -5.07 -7.26
N ARG A 293 15.14 -6.26 -7.45
CA ARG A 293 13.80 -6.59 -6.95
C ARG A 293 13.58 -6.31 -5.46
N ASN A 294 14.64 -6.46 -4.68
CA ASN A 294 14.63 -6.36 -3.23
C ASN A 294 15.41 -5.14 -2.69
N GLY A 295 15.79 -4.17 -3.54
CA GLY A 295 16.26 -2.89 -3.02
C GLY A 295 16.66 -1.87 -4.07
N LEU A 296 16.85 -0.64 -3.61
CA LEU A 296 17.25 0.51 -4.41
C LEU A 296 18.19 1.40 -3.61
N VAL A 297 19.01 2.16 -4.31
CA VAL A 297 19.74 3.28 -3.72
C VAL A 297 19.17 4.56 -4.32
N ILE A 298 18.86 5.53 -3.46
CA ILE A 298 18.45 6.87 -3.87
C ILE A 298 19.50 7.90 -3.43
N HIS A 299 19.49 9.08 -4.05
CA HIS A 299 20.32 10.21 -3.64
C HIS A 299 19.51 11.50 -3.51
N GLY A 300 19.97 12.38 -2.63
CA GLY A 300 19.39 13.71 -2.42
C GLY A 300 20.30 14.55 -1.52
N ASP A 301 20.48 15.82 -1.85
CA ASP A 301 21.26 16.79 -1.06
C ASP A 301 22.66 16.31 -0.61
N GLY A 302 23.36 15.60 -1.49
CA GLY A 302 24.69 15.04 -1.20
C GLY A 302 24.71 13.81 -0.31
N CYS A 303 23.55 13.27 0.04
CA CYS A 303 23.36 12.01 0.76
C CYS A 303 22.92 10.89 -0.18
N ARG A 304 23.11 9.65 0.27
CA ARG A 304 22.58 8.44 -0.35
C ARG A 304 21.80 7.62 0.68
N ALA A 305 20.71 7.01 0.25
CA ALA A 305 19.94 6.07 1.08
C ALA A 305 19.81 4.74 0.37
N LEU A 306 20.24 3.67 1.03
CA LEU A 306 20.09 2.30 0.61
C LEU A 306 18.84 1.74 1.29
N ILE A 307 17.82 1.41 0.50
CA ILE A 307 16.62 0.75 0.97
C ILE A 307 16.65 -0.70 0.48
N ALA A 308 16.67 -1.64 1.41
CA ALA A 308 16.74 -3.08 1.10
C ALA A 308 15.70 -3.87 1.91
N ALA A 309 14.93 -4.68 1.19
CA ALA A 309 14.00 -5.65 1.71
C ALA A 309 14.65 -7.02 1.88
N ASP A 310 14.34 -7.66 3.00
CA ASP A 310 14.65 -9.05 3.31
C ASP A 310 13.32 -9.80 3.50
N PRO A 311 12.78 -10.41 2.42
CA PRO A 311 11.53 -11.15 2.50
C PRO A 311 11.59 -12.36 3.42
N ALA A 312 12.77 -12.94 3.68
CA ALA A 312 12.90 -14.07 4.59
C ALA A 312 12.79 -13.63 6.06
N ALA A 313 13.28 -12.43 6.38
CA ALA A 313 13.16 -11.84 7.71
C ALA A 313 11.92 -10.94 7.89
N ASN A 314 11.06 -10.81 6.86
CA ASN A 314 9.96 -9.84 6.80
C ASN A 314 10.38 -8.44 7.25
N ARG A 315 11.53 -7.97 6.73
CA ARG A 315 12.16 -6.73 7.18
C ARG A 315 12.51 -5.84 6.00
N LEU A 316 12.31 -4.53 6.14
CA LEU A 316 12.85 -3.51 5.26
C LEU A 316 13.84 -2.66 6.05
N SER A 317 15.02 -2.42 5.52
CA SER A 317 16.09 -1.67 6.16
C SER A 317 16.44 -0.43 5.33
N ILE A 318 16.72 0.67 6.01
CA ILE A 318 17.13 1.94 5.41
C ILE A 318 18.48 2.32 6.00
N SER A 319 19.51 2.34 5.18
CA SER A 319 20.87 2.77 5.56
C SER A 319 21.20 4.11 4.89
N LEU A 320 21.87 5.00 5.60
CA LEU A 320 22.13 6.37 5.14
C LEU A 320 23.62 6.64 5.06
N ASP A 321 24.02 7.36 4.02
CA ASP A 321 25.37 7.85 3.79
C ASP A 321 25.33 9.35 3.47
N GLY A 322 26.37 10.09 3.87
CA GLY A 322 26.49 11.53 3.68
C GLY A 322 26.51 12.37 4.96
N PRO A 323 26.41 13.71 4.86
CA PRO A 323 26.46 14.61 6.02
C PRO A 323 25.28 14.43 7.00
N ALA A 324 25.55 14.51 8.31
CA ALA A 324 24.57 14.16 9.35
C ALA A 324 23.24 14.95 9.30
N PRO A 325 23.22 16.28 9.09
CA PRO A 325 21.96 17.03 9.03
C PRO A 325 21.08 16.63 7.83
N GLN A 326 21.69 16.38 6.67
CA GLN A 326 21.02 16.08 5.41
C GLN A 326 20.50 14.64 5.34
N ARG A 327 21.15 13.70 6.04
CA ARG A 327 20.69 12.29 6.12
C ARG A 327 19.24 12.18 6.59
N ARG A 328 18.83 13.02 7.55
CA ARG A 328 17.48 13.01 8.13
C ARG A 328 16.42 13.46 7.15
N HIS A 329 16.70 14.49 6.35
CA HIS A 329 15.80 14.95 5.29
C HIS A 329 15.56 13.83 4.26
N LEU A 330 16.61 13.13 3.84
CA LEU A 330 16.47 12.02 2.90
C LEU A 330 15.69 10.84 3.51
N LEU A 331 15.90 10.55 4.80
CA LEU A 331 15.12 9.56 5.53
C LEU A 331 13.64 9.95 5.62
N ALA A 332 13.34 11.21 5.93
CA ALA A 332 11.98 11.72 6.01
C ALA A 332 11.23 11.54 4.68
N VAL A 333 11.88 11.82 3.54
CA VAL A 333 11.31 11.56 2.20
C VAL A 333 10.94 10.08 2.03
N VAL A 334 11.85 9.16 2.42
CA VAL A 334 11.57 7.72 2.33
C VAL A 334 10.43 7.30 3.26
N ARG A 335 10.39 7.85 4.49
CA ARG A 335 9.33 7.56 5.47
C ARG A 335 7.97 8.02 4.96
N VAL A 336 7.85 9.23 4.42
CA VAL A 336 6.59 9.75 3.86
C VAL A 336 6.05 8.83 2.76
N GLU A 337 6.89 8.40 1.83
CA GLU A 337 6.44 7.48 0.76
C GLU A 337 6.06 6.10 1.31
N LEU A 338 6.78 5.59 2.31
CA LEU A 338 6.42 4.34 2.99
C LEU A 338 5.10 4.48 3.75
N ASP A 339 4.85 5.58 4.45
CA ASP A 339 3.62 5.83 5.20
C ASP A 339 2.41 5.86 4.25
N ILE A 340 2.53 6.51 3.08
CA ILE A 340 1.50 6.50 2.03
C ILE A 340 1.24 5.08 1.53
N ILE A 341 2.30 4.31 1.28
CA ILE A 341 2.18 2.92 0.82
C ILE A 341 1.52 2.07 1.91
N HIS A 342 1.95 2.17 3.18
CA HIS A 342 1.41 1.42 4.31
C HIS A 342 -0.07 1.73 4.56
N ALA A 343 -0.45 3.01 4.51
CA ALA A 343 -1.84 3.45 4.71
C ALA A 343 -2.82 2.92 3.64
N SER A 344 -2.33 2.49 2.49
CA SER A 344 -3.17 1.91 1.43
C SER A 344 -3.54 0.43 1.64
N PHE A 345 -2.95 -0.23 2.65
CA PHE A 345 -3.33 -1.59 3.04
C PHE A 345 -4.39 -1.52 4.14
N ALA A 346 -5.38 -2.42 4.10
CA ALA A 346 -6.48 -2.43 5.06
C ALA A 346 -6.01 -2.75 6.49
N LYS A 347 -5.12 -3.75 6.64
CA LYS A 347 -4.58 -4.19 7.94
C LYS A 347 -3.11 -4.61 7.82
N LEU A 348 -2.23 -3.64 7.60
CA LEU A 348 -0.79 -3.90 7.56
C LEU A 348 -0.18 -3.77 8.96
N GLU A 349 0.40 -4.86 9.46
CA GLU A 349 1.20 -4.86 10.69
C GLU A 349 2.65 -4.55 10.34
N ALA A 350 3.00 -3.26 10.43
CA ALA A 350 4.35 -2.74 10.20
C ALA A 350 4.80 -1.94 11.43
N GLU A 351 5.91 -2.33 12.03
CA GLU A 351 6.52 -1.63 13.15
C GLU A 351 7.85 -1.01 12.74
N ALA A 352 8.07 0.25 13.09
CA ALA A 352 9.35 0.91 12.93
C ALA A 352 10.28 0.57 14.11
N TRP A 353 11.53 0.25 13.81
CA TRP A 353 12.56 -0.16 14.75
C TRP A 353 13.86 0.60 14.47
N VAL A 354 14.52 1.04 15.53
CA VAL A 354 15.74 1.84 15.48
C VAL A 354 16.92 0.98 15.93
N PRO A 355 17.85 0.64 15.03
CA PRO A 355 19.06 -0.07 15.40
C PRO A 355 19.89 0.72 16.41
N ILE A 356 20.47 0.03 17.39
CA ILE A 356 21.28 0.65 18.44
C ILE A 356 22.75 0.59 17.99
N PRO A 357 23.42 1.72 17.68
CA PRO A 357 24.74 1.73 17.06
C PRO A 357 25.81 0.94 17.83
N GLU A 358 25.79 0.98 19.16
CA GLU A 358 26.76 0.31 20.03
C GLU A 358 26.53 -1.21 20.13
N TYR A 359 25.36 -1.70 19.70
CA TYR A 359 24.94 -3.09 19.84
C TYR A 359 24.44 -3.66 18.51
N PRO A 360 25.34 -4.16 17.63
CA PRO A 360 24.98 -4.70 16.33
C PRO A 360 23.88 -5.79 16.40
N GLY A 361 22.87 -5.68 15.55
CA GLY A 361 21.72 -6.59 15.51
C GLY A 361 20.69 -6.38 16.62
N LYS A 362 20.90 -5.40 17.52
CA LYS A 362 19.91 -4.97 18.50
C LYS A 362 19.25 -3.69 18.02
N ALA A 363 17.94 -3.60 18.24
CA ALA A 363 17.13 -2.45 17.89
C ALA A 363 16.06 -2.26 18.96
N ILE A 364 15.51 -1.05 19.04
CA ILE A 364 14.41 -0.68 19.91
C ILE A 364 13.21 -0.23 19.05
N PRO A 365 11.96 -0.58 19.40
CA PRO A 365 10.79 -0.04 18.72
C PRO A 365 10.82 1.49 18.73
N TYR A 366 10.46 2.10 17.60
CA TYR A 366 10.40 3.55 17.49
C TYR A 366 9.37 4.13 18.47
N GLU A 367 8.22 3.46 18.62
CA GLU A 367 7.18 3.85 19.58
C GLU A 367 7.67 3.83 21.03
N ASP A 368 8.54 2.90 21.42
CA ASP A 368 9.13 2.87 22.76
C ASP A 368 10.02 4.10 23.00
N LEU A 369 10.79 4.54 21.99
CA LEU A 369 11.57 5.78 22.08
C LEU A 369 10.67 7.01 22.24
N LEU A 370 9.54 7.05 21.52
CA LEU A 370 8.55 8.12 21.66
C LEU A 370 7.88 8.13 23.04
N PHE A 371 7.65 6.95 23.61
CA PHE A 371 7.13 6.79 24.97
C PHE A 371 8.14 7.30 26.00
N TYR A 372 9.41 6.91 25.89
CA TYR A 372 10.46 7.42 26.78
C TYR A 372 10.63 8.93 26.66
N GLU A 373 10.56 9.49 25.44
CA GLU A 373 10.54 10.94 25.22
C GLU A 373 9.35 11.61 25.93
N SER A 374 8.13 11.03 25.86
CA SER A 374 6.97 11.61 26.55
C SER A 374 7.07 11.57 28.06
N GLU A 375 7.70 10.53 28.61
CA GLU A 375 7.98 10.42 30.04
C GLU A 375 9.22 11.21 30.47
N ARG A 376 9.89 11.89 29.53
CA ARG A 376 11.14 12.64 29.73
C ARG A 376 12.28 11.77 30.27
N GLU A 377 12.20 10.46 30.02
CA GLU A 377 13.23 9.48 30.38
C GLU A 377 14.25 9.34 29.25
N TRP A 378 15.34 10.09 29.32
CA TRP A 378 16.32 10.13 28.22
C TRP A 378 17.38 9.02 28.27
N ASN A 379 17.49 8.31 29.41
CA ASN A 379 18.52 7.29 29.65
C ASN A 379 17.94 6.01 30.31
N PRO A 380 16.87 5.40 29.74
CA PRO A 380 16.24 4.21 30.30
C PRO A 380 17.18 3.01 30.22
N LEU A 381 17.03 2.06 31.16
CA LEU A 381 17.67 0.76 31.05
C LEU A 381 16.89 -0.11 30.05
N TYR A 382 17.50 -0.44 28.92
CA TYR A 382 16.86 -1.28 27.92
C TYR A 382 17.25 -2.74 28.09
N ALA A 383 16.27 -3.57 28.45
CA ALA A 383 16.49 -4.96 28.84
C ALA A 383 17.18 -5.80 27.75
N ALA A 384 16.87 -5.55 26.47
CA ALA A 384 17.42 -6.33 25.35
C ALA A 384 18.94 -6.20 25.18
N VAL A 385 19.52 -5.10 25.67
CA VAL A 385 20.99 -4.83 25.66
C VAL A 385 21.60 -4.80 27.06
N LYS A 386 20.77 -4.85 28.12
CA LYS A 386 21.19 -4.77 29.54
C LYS A 386 22.04 -3.52 29.83
N ALA A 387 21.75 -2.43 29.14
CA ALA A 387 22.48 -1.17 29.23
C ALA A 387 21.53 0.02 29.10
N ARG A 388 22.00 1.20 29.51
CA ARG A 388 21.27 2.44 29.27
C ARG A 388 21.47 2.87 27.83
N ILE A 389 20.39 3.33 27.21
CA ILE A 389 20.39 3.87 25.85
C ILE A 389 20.14 5.36 25.90
N ASP A 390 20.77 6.13 25.00
CA ASP A 390 20.50 7.56 24.85
C ASP A 390 19.34 7.75 23.87
N VAL A 391 18.15 8.03 24.41
CA VAL A 391 16.92 8.21 23.62
C VAL A 391 17.04 9.42 22.70
N ARG A 392 17.72 10.50 23.11
CA ARG A 392 17.88 11.70 22.27
C ARG A 392 18.77 11.39 21.08
N ALA A 393 19.90 10.74 21.32
CA ALA A 393 20.82 10.39 20.24
C ALA A 393 20.16 9.49 19.16
N LEU A 394 19.29 8.57 19.59
CA LEU A 394 18.54 7.70 18.68
C LEU A 394 17.44 8.44 17.91
N LEU A 395 16.65 9.29 18.58
CA LEU A 395 15.59 10.07 17.94
C LEU A 395 16.15 11.16 17.00
N ASP A 396 17.19 11.86 17.43
CA ASP A 396 17.87 12.90 16.64
C ASP A 396 18.45 12.34 15.34
N GLY A 397 18.74 11.03 15.28
CA GLY A 397 19.20 10.34 14.07
C GLY A 397 18.10 10.06 13.05
N ILE A 398 16.83 10.12 13.45
CA ILE A 398 15.67 9.75 12.63
C ILE A 398 14.90 10.98 12.18
N GLU A 399 14.75 11.95 13.08
CA GLU A 399 13.96 13.14 12.84
C GLU A 399 14.75 14.41 13.08
N THR A 400 14.31 15.46 12.39
CA THR A 400 14.71 16.82 12.67
C THR A 400 14.01 17.33 13.93
N LYS A 401 14.62 18.32 14.59
CA LYS A 401 13.99 19.01 15.71
C LYS A 401 12.63 19.59 15.33
N GLU A 402 12.49 20.08 14.10
CA GLU A 402 11.24 20.63 13.59
C GLU A 402 10.15 19.55 13.51
N GLU A 403 10.45 18.37 12.97
CA GLU A 403 9.52 17.24 12.91
C GLU A 403 9.12 16.74 14.30
N SER A 404 10.09 16.64 15.21
CA SER A 404 9.81 16.28 16.60
C SER A 404 8.94 17.34 17.30
N ASP A 405 9.21 18.64 17.09
CA ASP A 405 8.37 19.74 17.60
C ASP A 405 6.95 19.66 17.01
N VAL A 406 6.79 19.43 15.69
CA VAL A 406 5.48 19.22 15.04
C VAL A 406 4.73 18.07 15.70
N ARG A 407 5.36 16.90 15.89
CA ARG A 407 4.73 15.74 16.51
C ARG A 407 4.32 16.04 17.95
N ILE A 408 5.24 16.55 18.77
CA ILE A 408 5.02 16.81 20.20
C ILE A 408 3.88 17.80 20.37
N ILE A 409 3.88 18.91 19.63
CA ILE A 409 2.82 19.91 19.69
C ILE A 409 1.50 19.35 19.19
N THR A 410 1.47 18.64 18.05
CA THR A 410 0.24 18.02 17.54
C THR A 410 -0.39 17.08 18.58
N ARG A 411 0.42 16.27 19.25
CA ARG A 411 -0.02 15.39 20.34
C ARG A 411 -0.58 16.17 21.52
N GLN A 412 0.13 17.21 21.98
CA GLN A 412 -0.33 18.06 23.09
C GLN A 412 -1.67 18.74 22.77
N LEU A 413 -1.81 19.31 21.57
CA LEU A 413 -3.06 19.90 21.12
C LEU A 413 -4.19 18.86 21.06
N ARG A 414 -3.93 17.65 20.55
CA ARG A 414 -4.94 16.59 20.46
C ARG A 414 -5.42 16.09 21.83
N GLU A 415 -4.49 15.86 22.76
CA GLU A 415 -4.79 15.18 24.03
C GLU A 415 -5.16 16.14 25.15
N ARG A 416 -4.67 17.38 25.08
CA ARG A 416 -4.72 18.32 26.21
C ARG A 416 -5.54 19.58 25.93
N TYR A 417 -5.86 19.87 24.66
CA TYR A 417 -6.74 20.98 24.29
C TYR A 417 -8.16 20.49 23.94
N ASN A 418 -9.16 21.32 24.24
CA ASN A 418 -10.53 21.20 23.75
C ASN A 418 -10.76 22.11 22.52
N LEU A 419 -11.91 21.98 21.84
CA LEU A 419 -12.20 22.75 20.62
C LEU A 419 -12.18 24.29 20.83
N PRO A 420 -12.79 24.84 21.89
CA PRO A 420 -12.65 26.27 22.22
C PRO A 420 -11.20 26.73 22.39
N GLU A 421 -10.37 25.95 23.10
CA GLU A 421 -8.95 26.27 23.31
C GLU A 421 -8.17 26.24 21.99
N LEU A 422 -8.44 25.29 21.10
CA LEU A 422 -7.83 25.26 19.76
C LEU A 422 -8.23 26.47 18.92
N ARG A 423 -9.50 26.89 19.00
CA ARG A 423 -10.00 28.07 18.28
C ARG A 423 -9.38 29.36 18.80
N GLN A 424 -9.20 29.46 20.11
CA GLN A 424 -8.49 30.57 20.74
C GLN A 424 -7.01 30.60 20.33
N LEU A 425 -6.33 29.46 20.37
CA LEU A 425 -4.94 29.35 19.91
C LEU A 425 -4.80 29.74 18.43
N ALA A 426 -5.73 29.33 17.57
CA ALA A 426 -5.76 29.73 16.16
C ALA A 426 -5.95 31.23 15.98
N PHE A 427 -6.88 31.83 16.73
CA PHE A 427 -7.10 33.28 16.73
C PHE A 427 -5.83 34.04 17.12
N GLU A 428 -5.15 33.60 18.17
CA GLU A 428 -3.90 34.22 18.63
C GLU A 428 -2.72 34.05 17.68
N LEU A 429 -2.77 33.05 16.79
CA LEU A 429 -1.78 32.83 15.73
C LEU A 429 -2.15 33.53 14.41
N GLU A 430 -3.27 34.27 14.41
CA GLU A 430 -3.86 34.92 13.22
C GLU A 430 -4.20 33.90 12.12
N ILE A 431 -4.70 32.74 12.53
CA ILE A 431 -5.14 31.66 11.65
C ILE A 431 -6.67 31.64 11.64
N ASP A 432 -7.24 31.64 10.45
CA ASP A 432 -8.68 31.46 10.27
C ASP A 432 -9.07 30.01 10.54
N TYR A 433 -9.55 29.77 11.76
CA TYR A 433 -9.95 28.45 12.24
C TYR A 433 -11.07 27.82 11.41
N GLU A 434 -12.00 28.63 10.89
CA GLU A 434 -13.15 28.13 10.11
C GLU A 434 -12.74 27.62 8.73
N ASN A 435 -11.56 28.02 8.25
CA ASN A 435 -10.99 27.60 6.97
C ASN A 435 -9.94 26.49 7.13
N LEU A 436 -9.73 25.96 8.34
CA LEU A 436 -8.86 24.79 8.52
C LEU A 436 -9.58 23.53 8.00
N PRO A 437 -8.92 22.71 7.17
CA PRO A 437 -9.52 21.48 6.70
C PRO A 437 -9.65 20.46 7.84
N GLY A 438 -10.71 19.66 7.81
CA GLY A 438 -10.91 18.54 8.73
C GLY A 438 -12.11 18.71 9.67
N ASP A 439 -12.77 17.59 9.95
CA ASP A 439 -14.06 17.57 10.67
C ASP A 439 -13.92 17.22 12.16
N THR A 440 -12.74 16.73 12.57
CA THR A 440 -12.51 16.27 13.95
C THR A 440 -11.54 17.20 14.70
N LYS A 441 -11.60 17.19 16.03
CA LYS A 441 -10.63 17.89 16.89
C LYS A 441 -9.18 17.50 16.56
N ALA A 442 -8.96 16.22 16.25
CA ALA A 442 -7.64 15.72 15.90
C ALA A 442 -7.16 16.26 14.54
N ASP A 443 -8.06 16.33 13.55
CA ASP A 443 -7.75 16.92 12.25
C ASP A 443 -7.45 18.41 12.37
N LEU A 444 -8.29 19.16 13.09
CA LEU A 444 -8.11 20.59 13.32
C LEU A 444 -6.80 20.90 14.08
N ALA A 445 -6.45 20.09 15.08
CA ALA A 445 -5.18 20.21 15.79
C ALA A 445 -3.98 19.96 14.87
N ARG A 446 -4.05 18.93 14.03
CA ARG A 446 -3.00 18.60 13.05
C ARG A 446 -2.84 19.70 12.00
N GLU A 447 -3.95 20.16 11.42
CA GLU A 447 -3.92 21.18 10.37
C GLU A 447 -3.47 22.54 10.91
N LEU A 448 -3.78 22.89 12.16
CA LEU A 448 -3.23 24.08 12.81
C LEU A 448 -1.68 24.04 12.83
N VAL A 449 -1.11 22.92 13.25
CA VAL A 449 0.36 22.74 13.34
C VAL A 449 0.98 22.78 11.95
N LEU A 450 0.41 22.06 10.99
CA LEU A 450 0.88 22.04 9.59
C LEU A 450 0.73 23.42 8.93
N HIS A 451 -0.30 24.19 9.26
CA HIS A 451 -0.45 25.57 8.79
C HIS A 451 0.66 26.47 9.34
N CYS A 452 0.99 26.35 10.63
CA CYS A 452 2.10 27.07 11.24
C CYS A 452 3.44 26.68 10.62
N GLN A 453 3.66 25.39 10.37
CA GLN A 453 4.86 24.89 9.71
C GLN A 453 5.02 25.48 8.31
N ARG A 454 3.99 25.38 7.46
CA ARG A 454 3.99 25.91 6.09
C ARG A 454 4.29 27.42 6.01
N ARG A 455 3.96 28.18 7.06
CA ARG A 455 4.18 29.63 7.14
C ARG A 455 5.43 30.02 7.94
N GLY A 456 6.26 29.06 8.35
CA GLY A 456 7.44 29.32 9.18
C GLY A 456 7.13 29.84 10.59
N LYS A 457 5.86 29.76 11.03
CA LYS A 457 5.38 30.18 12.36
C LYS A 457 5.42 29.05 13.40
N LEU A 458 6.01 27.88 13.10
CA LEU A 458 6.06 26.74 14.03
C LEU A 458 6.73 27.11 15.36
N HIS A 459 7.82 27.88 15.33
CA HIS A 459 8.51 28.32 16.54
C HIS A 459 7.60 29.15 17.46
N VAL A 460 6.76 30.04 16.90
CA VAL A 460 5.79 30.85 17.65
C VAL A 460 4.73 29.96 18.33
N LEU A 461 4.24 28.96 17.60
CA LEU A 461 3.30 27.98 18.14
C LEU A 461 3.93 27.18 19.28
N VAL A 462 5.15 26.68 19.10
CA VAL A 462 5.90 25.94 20.12
C VAL A 462 6.09 26.78 21.39
N GLU A 463 6.49 28.05 21.24
CA GLU A 463 6.66 28.97 22.37
C GLU A 463 5.34 29.25 23.10
N LYS A 464 4.24 29.48 22.37
CA LYS A 464 2.91 29.70 22.96
C LYS A 464 2.43 28.48 23.76
N VAL A 465 2.50 27.30 23.16
CA VAL A 465 2.05 26.06 23.82
C VAL A 465 2.91 25.76 25.06
N ARG A 466 4.24 25.94 24.96
CA ARG A 466 5.14 25.80 26.12
C ARG A 466 4.92 26.89 27.18
N GLY A 467 4.52 28.10 26.78
CA GLY A 467 4.22 29.21 27.71
C GLY A 467 2.91 29.02 28.48
N GLU A 468 1.86 28.54 27.81
CA GLU A 468 0.58 28.20 28.45
C GLU A 468 0.68 26.97 29.33
N ARG A 469 1.57 26.02 29.00
CA ARG A 469 1.73 24.76 29.72
C ARG A 469 3.22 24.40 29.95
N PRO A 470 3.93 25.14 30.82
CA PRO A 470 5.38 25.01 31.02
C PRO A 470 5.85 23.70 31.67
N TYR A 471 4.93 22.91 32.23
CA TYR A 471 5.22 21.60 32.83
C TYR A 471 4.99 20.41 31.88
N LEU A 472 4.55 20.68 30.64
CA LEU A 472 4.36 19.71 29.55
C LEU A 472 5.44 19.89 28.49
#